data_AF-A0A7W2L1Z0-F1
#
_entry.id   AF-A0A7W2L1Z0-F1
#
_cell.length_a   1.000
_cell.length_b   1.000
_cell.length_c   1.000
_cell.angle_alpha   90.00
_cell.angle_beta   90.00
_cell.angle_gamma   90.00
#
_symmetry.space_group_name_H-M   'P 1'
#
loop_
_entity.id
_entity.type
_entity.pdbx_description
1 polymer ?
#
loop_
_entity_poly.entity_id
_entity_poly.type
_entity_poly.pdbx_seq_one_letter_code
_entity_poly.pdbx_strand_id
1 'polypeptide(L)'
;MAKFRIGTRRMLEVLLTLVISLVPVVSGLAVMLYQQDKKLEDNARVSVQEAIFSIDLALDRLRAAAITAMPFAGSPCESAKEHLLKQVQDIHFLRALAVATDGQTYCDTLVPALDTGSLFAHSQSSVKLIFDSPATPNAVLVAYQLREGDVSVIATTYGLELRNELRGFQDGLTLLLEFDDLYIWADGDSRDLAPPSQAEFFKTGKSSKFGYTVKAGYAEGFTAQETQQALRQILPSLSLVGIITGSIVFWGAFRQRGKRGRTAVEG
;
A
#
# COMPACT_ATOMS: atom_id res chain seq x y z
N MET A 1 -3.13 16.21 67.32
CA MET A 1 -3.18 15.43 66.06
C MET A 1 -4.23 15.99 65.06
N ALA A 2 -4.27 17.30 64.79
CA ALA A 2 -5.28 17.92 63.91
C ALA A 2 -4.72 18.56 62.62
N LYS A 3 -3.41 18.87 62.58
CA LYS A 3 -2.77 19.53 61.43
C LYS A 3 -2.60 18.61 60.20
N PHE A 4 -2.47 17.29 60.40
CA PHE A 4 -2.29 16.33 59.30
C PHE A 4 -3.55 16.10 58.44
N ARG A 5 -4.75 16.31 59.00
CA ARG A 5 -6.04 16.07 58.32
C ARG A 5 -6.45 17.21 57.37
N ILE A 6 -5.90 18.41 57.58
CA ILE A 6 -6.17 19.61 56.76
C ILE A 6 -5.28 19.61 55.51
N GLY A 7 -4.03 19.15 55.63
CA GLY A 7 -3.11 18.98 54.51
C GLY A 7 -3.60 17.95 53.49
N THR A 8 -4.09 16.80 53.95
CA THR A 8 -4.67 15.74 53.09
C THR A 8 -5.90 16.21 52.32
N ARG A 9 -6.78 17.01 52.94
CA ARG A 9 -8.00 17.52 52.28
C ARG A 9 -7.69 18.56 51.20
N ARG A 10 -6.71 19.44 51.44
CA ARG A 10 -6.22 20.40 50.42
C ARG A 10 -5.49 19.70 49.27
N MET A 11 -4.69 18.69 49.59
CA MET A 11 -3.96 17.92 48.59
C MET A 11 -4.93 17.11 47.70
N LEU A 12 -6.00 16.56 48.29
CA LEU A 12 -7.06 15.86 47.56
C LEU A 12 -7.83 16.80 46.61
N GLU A 13 -8.15 18.03 47.03
CA GLU A 13 -8.81 19.03 46.18
C GLU A 13 -7.95 19.45 44.97
N VAL A 14 -6.63 19.60 45.18
CA VAL A 14 -5.68 19.90 44.10
C VAL A 14 -5.54 18.72 43.15
N LEU A 15 -5.46 17.49 43.68
CA LEU A 15 -5.40 16.27 42.88
C LEU A 15 -6.67 16.12 42.01
N LEU A 16 -7.86 16.34 42.59
CA LEU A 16 -9.13 16.29 41.87
C LEU A 16 -9.19 17.34 40.75
N THR A 17 -8.73 18.56 41.02
CA THR A 17 -8.66 19.63 40.02
C THR A 17 -7.71 19.27 38.87
N LEU A 18 -6.55 18.70 39.20
CA LEU A 18 -5.57 18.23 38.22
C LEU A 18 -6.16 17.12 37.34
N VAL A 19 -6.80 16.12 37.94
CA VAL A 19 -7.44 15.02 37.20
C VAL A 19 -8.53 15.55 36.27
N ILE A 20 -9.40 16.43 36.74
CA ILE A 20 -10.48 17.01 35.91
C ILE A 20 -9.90 17.79 34.71
N SER A 21 -8.79 18.51 34.90
CA SER A 21 -8.13 19.23 33.80
C SER A 21 -7.39 18.32 32.80
N LEU A 22 -6.97 17.13 33.25
CA LEU A 22 -6.22 16.18 32.41
C LEU A 22 -7.14 15.29 31.58
N VAL A 23 -8.36 15.01 32.07
CA VAL A 23 -9.33 14.12 31.40
C VAL A 23 -9.56 14.48 29.93
N PRO A 24 -9.86 15.74 29.54
CA PRO A 24 -10.08 16.11 28.14
C PRO A 24 -8.84 15.92 27.26
N VAL A 25 -7.65 16.11 27.82
CA VAL A 25 -6.39 15.96 27.09
C VAL A 25 -6.14 14.47 26.80
N VAL A 26 -6.26 13.62 27.82
CA VAL A 26 -6.06 12.17 27.68
C VAL A 26 -7.10 11.55 26.76
N SER A 27 -8.38 11.93 26.88
CA SER A 27 -9.42 11.42 26.00
C SER A 27 -9.21 11.87 24.54
N GLY A 28 -8.81 13.12 24.32
CA GLY A 28 -8.48 13.65 23.00
C GLY A 28 -7.33 12.88 22.33
N LEU A 29 -6.23 12.65 23.06
CA LEU A 29 -5.12 11.82 22.54
C LEU A 29 -5.57 10.40 22.23
N ALA A 30 -6.31 9.75 23.14
CA ALA A 30 -6.73 8.37 22.95
C ALA A 30 -7.60 8.20 21.70
N VAL A 31 -8.56 9.13 21.47
CA VAL A 31 -9.41 9.12 20.27
C VAL A 31 -8.58 9.34 19.01
N MET A 32 -7.62 10.26 19.03
CA MET A 32 -6.75 10.53 17.89
C MET A 32 -5.94 9.29 17.48
N LEU A 33 -5.28 8.62 18.43
CA LEU A 33 -4.51 7.41 18.16
C LEU A 33 -5.40 6.32 17.55
N TYR A 34 -6.59 6.13 18.11
CA TYR A 34 -7.56 5.17 17.58
C TYR A 34 -8.01 5.51 16.15
N GLN A 35 -8.27 6.79 15.87
CA GLN A 35 -8.65 7.23 14.51
C GLN A 35 -7.51 7.04 13.51
N GLN A 36 -6.26 7.26 13.93
CA GLN A 36 -5.09 7.07 13.10
C GLN A 36 -4.92 5.61 12.70
N ASP A 37 -4.95 4.69 13.67
CA ASP A 37 -4.83 3.25 13.40
C ASP A 37 -5.94 2.76 12.47
N LYS A 38 -7.18 3.22 12.71
CA LYS A 38 -8.32 2.87 11.85
C LYS A 38 -8.15 3.41 10.43
N LYS A 39 -7.66 4.64 10.28
CA LYS A 39 -7.36 5.23 8.97
C LYS A 39 -6.28 4.43 8.24
N LEU A 40 -5.19 4.05 8.91
CA LEU A 40 -4.10 3.27 8.30
C LEU A 40 -4.59 1.89 7.87
N GLU A 41 -5.39 1.22 8.71
CA GLU A 41 -6.01 -0.06 8.39
C GLU A 41 -6.94 0.01 7.17
N ASP A 42 -7.83 1.02 7.15
CA ASP A 42 -8.77 1.22 6.06
C ASP A 42 -8.06 1.60 4.76
N ASN A 43 -7.05 2.47 4.84
CA ASN A 43 -6.19 2.82 3.70
C ASN A 43 -5.52 1.57 3.11
N ALA A 44 -4.90 0.72 3.93
CA ALA A 44 -4.27 -0.50 3.45
C ALA A 44 -5.30 -1.43 2.77
N ARG A 45 -6.52 -1.53 3.32
CA ARG A 45 -7.59 -2.34 2.73
C ARG A 45 -8.07 -1.80 1.39
N VAL A 46 -8.32 -0.50 1.30
CA VAL A 46 -8.80 0.17 0.08
C VAL A 46 -7.72 0.13 -1.00
N SER A 47 -6.46 0.42 -0.65
CA SER A 47 -5.35 0.41 -1.61
C SER A 47 -5.09 -0.97 -2.19
N VAL A 48 -5.32 -2.08 -1.47
CA VAL A 48 -5.28 -3.43 -2.08
C VAL A 48 -6.32 -3.55 -3.19
N GLN A 49 -7.55 -3.09 -2.96
CA GLN A 49 -8.63 -3.20 -3.94
C GLN A 49 -8.37 -2.31 -5.16
N GLU A 50 -7.93 -1.08 -4.93
CA GLU A 50 -7.57 -0.13 -5.99
C GLU A 50 -6.34 -0.60 -6.78
N ALA A 51 -5.33 -1.17 -6.13
CA ALA A 51 -4.17 -1.75 -6.80
C ALA A 51 -4.55 -2.94 -7.68
N ILE A 52 -5.40 -3.85 -7.20
CA ILE A 52 -5.92 -4.95 -8.02
C ILE A 52 -6.64 -4.38 -9.25
N PHE A 53 -7.48 -3.35 -9.08
CA PHE A 53 -8.18 -2.74 -10.20
C PHE A 53 -7.24 -2.08 -11.22
N SER A 54 -6.25 -1.29 -10.77
CA SER A 54 -5.33 -0.61 -11.70
C SER A 54 -4.41 -1.59 -12.43
N ILE A 55 -3.92 -2.61 -11.73
CA ILE A 55 -3.06 -3.64 -12.33
C ILE A 55 -3.86 -4.54 -13.28
N ASP A 56 -5.10 -4.91 -12.95
CA ASP A 56 -5.99 -5.63 -13.86
C ASP A 56 -6.21 -4.81 -15.15
N LEU A 57 -6.38 -3.49 -15.04
CA LEU A 57 -6.53 -2.61 -16.21
C LEU A 57 -5.25 -2.56 -17.07
N ALA A 58 -4.07 -2.53 -16.44
CA ALA A 58 -2.80 -2.58 -17.15
C ALA A 58 -2.62 -3.92 -17.90
N LEU A 59 -2.93 -5.04 -17.24
CA LEU A 59 -2.86 -6.38 -17.83
C LEU A 59 -3.94 -6.62 -18.90
N ASP A 60 -5.09 -5.95 -18.81
CA ASP A 60 -6.10 -5.99 -19.86
C ASP A 60 -5.62 -5.39 -21.18
N ARG A 61 -4.75 -4.38 -21.14
CA ARG A 61 -4.13 -3.82 -22.35
C ARG A 61 -3.21 -4.83 -23.02
N LEU A 62 -2.45 -5.60 -22.24
CA LEU A 62 -1.66 -6.73 -22.77
C LEU A 62 -2.55 -7.81 -23.36
N ARG A 63 -3.64 -8.16 -22.67
CA ARG A 63 -4.61 -9.14 -23.17
C ARG A 63 -5.23 -8.70 -24.50
N ALA A 64 -5.62 -7.44 -24.62
CA ALA A 64 -6.15 -6.89 -25.87
C ALA A 64 -5.13 -7.01 -27.01
N ALA A 65 -3.86 -6.68 -26.76
CA ALA A 65 -2.79 -6.85 -27.74
C ALA A 65 -2.63 -8.32 -28.16
N ALA A 66 -2.69 -9.26 -27.20
CA ALA A 66 -2.62 -10.70 -27.50
C ALA A 66 -3.81 -11.18 -28.34
N ILE A 67 -5.02 -10.70 -28.06
CA ILE A 67 -6.23 -11.01 -28.86
C ILE A 67 -6.05 -10.52 -30.31
N THR A 68 -5.55 -9.30 -30.52
CA THR A 68 -5.29 -8.76 -31.86
C THR A 68 -4.26 -9.57 -32.64
N ALA A 69 -3.27 -10.15 -31.95
CA ALA A 69 -2.23 -10.98 -32.57
C ALA A 69 -2.64 -12.45 -32.77
N MET A 70 -3.73 -12.91 -32.14
CA MET A 70 -4.19 -14.31 -32.21
C MET A 70 -4.41 -14.85 -33.63
N PRO A 71 -4.96 -14.08 -34.60
CA PRO A 71 -5.13 -14.58 -35.97
C PRO A 71 -3.84 -15.01 -36.68
N PHE A 72 -2.68 -14.56 -36.18
CA PHE A 72 -1.37 -14.93 -36.73
C PHE A 72 -0.77 -16.17 -36.07
N ALA A 73 -1.34 -16.63 -34.95
CA ALA A 73 -0.92 -17.86 -34.29
C ALA A 73 -1.33 -19.07 -35.16
N GLY A 74 -0.37 -19.95 -35.46
CA GLY A 74 -0.53 -21.05 -36.42
C GLY A 74 -0.11 -20.72 -37.85
N SER A 75 0.14 -19.44 -38.18
CA SER A 75 0.74 -19.06 -39.47
C SER A 75 2.26 -19.23 -39.46
N PRO A 76 2.93 -19.45 -40.62
CA PRO A 76 4.39 -19.47 -40.70
C PRO A 76 5.01 -18.19 -40.14
N CYS A 77 6.18 -18.28 -39.48
CA CYS A 77 6.81 -17.11 -38.87
C CYS A 77 7.13 -16.01 -39.90
N GLU A 78 7.47 -16.37 -41.14
CA GLU A 78 7.77 -15.41 -42.21
C GLU A 78 6.60 -14.47 -42.49
N SER A 79 5.35 -14.95 -42.44
CA SER A 79 4.16 -14.11 -42.65
C SER A 79 3.69 -13.43 -41.37
N ALA A 80 3.77 -14.11 -40.22
CA ALA A 80 3.34 -13.55 -38.94
C ALA A 80 4.25 -12.40 -38.46
N LYS A 81 5.57 -12.52 -38.67
CA LYS A 81 6.57 -11.64 -38.06
C LYS A 81 6.38 -10.16 -38.41
N GLU A 82 6.06 -9.84 -39.67
CA GLU A 82 5.85 -8.46 -40.10
C GLU A 82 4.65 -7.81 -39.39
N HIS A 83 3.54 -8.55 -39.28
CA HIS A 83 2.35 -8.09 -38.58
C HIS A 83 2.58 -7.89 -37.08
N LEU A 84 3.27 -8.83 -36.43
CA LEU A 84 3.61 -8.73 -35.01
C LEU A 84 4.54 -7.53 -34.75
N LEU A 85 5.56 -7.33 -35.58
CA LEU A 85 6.49 -6.19 -35.48
C LEU A 85 5.76 -4.85 -35.64
N LYS A 86 4.87 -4.74 -36.62
CA LYS A 86 4.06 -3.54 -36.81
C LYS A 86 3.22 -3.22 -35.57
N GLN A 87 2.57 -4.23 -34.98
CA GLN A 87 1.78 -4.03 -33.77
C GLN A 87 2.64 -3.59 -32.58
N VAL A 88 3.84 -4.16 -32.39
CA VAL A 88 4.78 -3.72 -31.35
C VAL A 88 5.25 -2.28 -31.58
N GLN A 89 5.41 -1.85 -32.83
CA GLN A 89 5.79 -0.46 -33.16
C GLN A 89 4.64 0.53 -32.91
N ASP A 90 3.40 0.13 -33.18
CA ASP A 90 2.22 0.98 -33.02
C ASP A 90 1.78 1.13 -31.54
N ILE A 91 2.13 0.18 -30.67
CA ILE A 91 1.67 0.11 -29.28
C ILE A 91 2.83 0.37 -28.30
N HIS A 92 2.91 1.60 -27.76
CA HIS A 92 4.04 2.04 -26.94
C HIS A 92 4.36 1.21 -25.68
N PHE A 93 3.35 0.65 -25.00
CA PHE A 93 3.58 -0.17 -23.81
C PHE A 93 4.03 -1.59 -24.16
N LEU A 94 3.90 -2.02 -25.42
CA LEU A 94 4.19 -3.38 -25.83
C LEU A 94 5.68 -3.51 -26.15
N ARG A 95 6.36 -4.44 -25.49
CA ARG A 95 7.78 -4.68 -25.72
C ARG A 95 8.04 -5.74 -26.77
N ALA A 96 7.22 -6.78 -26.78
CA ALA A 96 7.31 -7.89 -27.71
C ALA A 96 5.99 -8.65 -27.81
N LEU A 97 5.82 -9.29 -28.96
CA LEU A 97 4.84 -10.34 -29.22
C LEU A 97 5.55 -11.60 -29.70
N ALA A 98 5.07 -12.73 -29.22
CA ALA A 98 5.48 -14.05 -29.69
C ALA A 98 4.26 -14.93 -29.92
N VAL A 99 4.38 -15.87 -30.85
CA VAL A 99 3.37 -16.90 -31.11
C VAL A 99 3.97 -18.28 -30.92
N ALA A 100 3.16 -19.17 -30.37
CA ALA A 100 3.53 -20.52 -30.01
C ALA A 100 2.47 -21.52 -30.44
N THR A 101 2.90 -22.73 -30.79
CA THR A 101 2.05 -23.87 -31.11
C THR A 101 2.53 -25.05 -30.26
N ASP A 102 1.60 -25.80 -29.66
CA ASP A 102 1.88 -26.90 -28.73
C ASP A 102 2.80 -26.47 -27.56
N GLY A 103 2.65 -25.21 -27.13
CA GLY A 103 3.46 -24.61 -26.07
C GLY A 103 4.90 -24.25 -26.48
N GLN A 104 5.28 -24.42 -27.75
CA GLN A 104 6.60 -24.05 -28.27
C GLN A 104 6.52 -22.77 -29.07
N THR A 105 7.30 -21.76 -28.67
CA THR A 105 7.40 -20.49 -29.39
C THR A 105 8.19 -20.68 -30.67
N TYR A 106 7.54 -20.40 -31.80
CA TYR A 106 8.17 -20.55 -33.11
C TYR A 106 8.43 -19.21 -33.80
N CYS A 107 7.81 -18.12 -33.33
CA CYS A 107 8.05 -16.77 -33.85
C CYS A 107 8.01 -15.75 -32.72
N ASP A 108 9.06 -14.93 -32.63
CA ASP A 108 9.20 -13.88 -31.62
C ASP A 108 9.71 -12.60 -32.29
N THR A 109 9.21 -11.46 -31.82
CA THR A 109 9.64 -10.12 -32.22
C THR A 109 10.81 -9.62 -31.36
N LEU A 110 11.02 -10.22 -30.18
CA LEU A 110 12.17 -9.97 -29.32
C LEU A 110 13.41 -10.66 -29.89
N VAL A 111 14.54 -9.95 -29.87
CA VAL A 111 15.84 -10.47 -30.32
C VAL A 111 16.88 -10.18 -29.24
N PRO A 112 17.60 -11.20 -28.72
CA PRO A 112 17.35 -12.63 -28.89
C PRO A 112 15.95 -13.05 -28.37
N ALA A 113 15.41 -14.13 -28.95
CA ALA A 113 14.09 -14.64 -28.60
C ALA A 113 14.05 -15.11 -27.14
N LEU A 114 12.88 -14.94 -26.51
CA LEU A 114 12.67 -15.36 -25.14
C LEU A 114 12.24 -16.84 -25.10
N ASP A 115 12.84 -17.66 -24.23
CA ASP A 115 12.34 -19.03 -24.02
C ASP A 115 11.05 -19.00 -23.19
N THR A 116 9.93 -18.74 -23.85
CA THR A 116 8.61 -18.67 -23.21
C THR A 116 7.90 -20.01 -23.09
N GLY A 117 8.38 -21.05 -23.78
CA GLY A 117 7.75 -22.37 -23.70
C GLY A 117 7.90 -22.96 -22.30
N SER A 118 9.09 -22.83 -21.70
CA SER A 118 9.35 -23.26 -20.33
C SER A 118 8.65 -22.37 -19.28
N LEU A 119 8.53 -21.06 -19.54
CA LEU A 119 7.97 -20.08 -18.60
C LEU A 119 6.52 -20.37 -18.20
N PHE A 120 5.69 -20.86 -19.13
CA PHE A 120 4.28 -21.12 -18.89
C PHE A 120 3.91 -22.61 -18.78
N ALA A 121 4.86 -23.53 -18.98
CA ALA A 121 4.58 -24.97 -18.93
C ALA A 121 4.14 -25.48 -17.55
N HIS A 122 4.60 -24.84 -16.46
CA HIS A 122 4.43 -25.33 -15.09
C HIS A 122 3.59 -24.41 -14.19
N SER A 123 2.93 -23.39 -14.74
CA SER A 123 2.14 -22.45 -13.94
C SER A 123 0.69 -22.40 -14.37
N GLN A 124 -0.18 -22.24 -13.37
CA GLN A 124 -1.61 -22.00 -13.56
C GLN A 124 -1.91 -20.52 -13.88
N SER A 125 -0.92 -19.62 -13.71
CA SER A 125 -1.07 -18.20 -13.99
C SER A 125 -0.85 -17.90 -15.48
N SER A 126 -1.71 -17.04 -16.03
CA SER A 126 -1.55 -16.51 -17.39
C SER A 126 -0.54 -15.36 -17.47
N VAL A 127 -0.04 -14.87 -16.32
CA VAL A 127 0.92 -13.77 -16.24
C VAL A 127 2.16 -14.20 -15.47
N LYS A 128 3.33 -13.82 -16.00
CA LYS A 128 4.64 -14.15 -15.44
C LYS A 128 5.57 -12.94 -15.42
N LEU A 129 6.38 -12.87 -14.37
CA LEU A 129 7.55 -12.01 -14.31
C LEU A 129 8.75 -12.74 -14.90
N ILE A 130 9.51 -12.02 -15.72
CA ILE A 130 10.76 -12.51 -16.30
C ILE A 130 11.85 -11.54 -15.90
N PHE A 131 12.89 -12.08 -15.29
CA PHE A 131 14.10 -11.36 -14.91
C PHE A 131 15.23 -11.72 -15.85
N ASP A 132 16.15 -10.77 -16.02
CA ASP A 132 17.46 -10.98 -16.66
C ASP A 132 17.36 -11.63 -18.06
N SER A 133 16.34 -11.22 -18.82
CA SER A 133 16.22 -11.58 -20.22
C SER A 133 17.49 -11.15 -20.97
N PRO A 134 18.08 -12.01 -21.81
CA PRO A 134 19.24 -11.64 -22.62
C PRO A 134 18.99 -10.43 -23.52
N ALA A 135 17.72 -10.17 -23.89
CA ALA A 135 17.32 -9.03 -24.72
C ALA A 135 17.19 -7.71 -23.94
N THR A 136 16.99 -7.77 -22.62
CA THR A 136 16.88 -6.59 -21.75
C THR A 136 17.53 -6.89 -20.40
N PRO A 137 18.88 -6.86 -20.33
CA PRO A 137 19.60 -7.09 -19.08
C PRO A 137 19.15 -6.08 -18.01
N ASN A 138 19.07 -6.53 -16.77
CA ASN A 138 18.65 -5.74 -15.60
C ASN A 138 17.18 -5.24 -15.61
N ALA A 139 16.41 -5.46 -16.67
CA ALA A 139 14.99 -5.11 -16.71
C ALA A 139 14.12 -6.28 -16.23
N VAL A 140 12.96 -5.93 -15.67
CA VAL A 140 11.89 -6.88 -15.40
C VAL A 140 10.90 -6.79 -16.56
N LEU A 141 10.52 -7.94 -17.12
CA LEU A 141 9.47 -8.04 -18.11
C LEU A 141 8.24 -8.72 -17.49
N VAL A 142 7.07 -8.33 -17.98
CA VAL A 142 5.78 -8.95 -17.64
C VAL A 142 5.28 -9.60 -18.91
N ALA A 143 5.13 -10.92 -18.92
CA ALA A 143 4.57 -11.68 -20.03
C ALA A 143 3.17 -12.18 -19.69
N TYR A 144 2.23 -11.96 -20.61
CA TYR A 144 0.88 -12.51 -20.58
C TYR A 144 0.71 -13.53 -21.70
N GLN A 145 0.20 -14.72 -21.38
CA GLN A 145 -0.11 -15.76 -22.35
C GLN A 145 -1.63 -15.88 -22.54
N LEU A 146 -2.05 -15.80 -23.80
CA LEU A 146 -3.38 -16.16 -24.27
C LEU A 146 -3.30 -17.48 -25.05
N ARG A 147 -4.05 -18.50 -24.65
CA ARG A 147 -4.08 -19.81 -25.30
C ARG A 147 -5.46 -20.12 -25.85
N GLU A 148 -5.52 -20.60 -27.09
CA GLU A 148 -6.74 -21.03 -27.77
C GLU A 148 -6.46 -22.35 -28.50
N GLY A 149 -6.94 -23.46 -27.95
CA GLY A 149 -6.55 -24.80 -28.43
C GLY A 149 -5.04 -25.03 -28.33
N ASP A 150 -4.44 -25.43 -29.44
CA ASP A 150 -3.01 -25.76 -29.53
C ASP A 150 -2.13 -24.52 -29.81
N VAL A 151 -2.74 -23.37 -30.13
CA VAL A 151 -2.00 -22.12 -30.40
C VAL A 151 -2.06 -21.17 -29.22
N SER A 152 -1.04 -20.33 -29.09
CA SER A 152 -0.99 -19.27 -28.09
C SER A 152 -0.21 -18.05 -28.54
N VAL A 153 -0.57 -16.91 -27.96
CA VAL A 153 0.11 -15.62 -28.14
C VAL A 153 0.65 -15.18 -26.81
N ILE A 154 1.86 -14.63 -26.82
CA ILE A 154 2.53 -14.12 -25.64
C ILE A 154 2.81 -12.64 -25.88
N ALA A 155 2.18 -11.79 -25.07
CA ALA A 155 2.38 -10.35 -25.08
C ALA A 155 3.27 -9.94 -23.90
N THR A 156 4.33 -9.22 -24.19
CA THR A 156 5.33 -8.82 -23.17
C THR A 156 5.41 -7.31 -23.06
N THR A 157 5.49 -6.79 -21.84
CA THR A 157 5.79 -5.37 -21.53
C THR A 157 6.90 -5.27 -20.49
N TYR A 158 7.34 -4.04 -20.21
CA TYR A 158 8.22 -3.76 -19.09
C TYR A 158 7.46 -3.76 -17.77
N GLY A 159 8.04 -4.39 -16.74
CA GLY A 159 7.52 -4.32 -15.37
C GLY A 159 7.48 -2.91 -14.80
N LEU A 160 8.20 -1.96 -15.41
CA LEU A 160 8.12 -0.53 -15.06
C LEU A 160 6.69 0.01 -15.16
N GLU A 161 5.88 -0.47 -16.10
CA GLU A 161 4.48 -0.05 -16.22
C GLU A 161 3.70 -0.39 -14.94
N LEU A 162 3.83 -1.63 -14.46
CA LEU A 162 3.20 -2.04 -13.20
C LEU A 162 3.78 -1.29 -12.00
N ARG A 163 5.09 -1.04 -11.97
CA ARG A 163 5.72 -0.26 -10.88
C ARG A 163 5.22 1.18 -10.83
N ASN A 164 4.95 1.80 -11.98
CA ASN A 164 4.40 3.14 -12.05
C ASN A 164 2.97 3.19 -11.49
N GLU A 165 2.15 2.18 -11.77
CA GLU A 165 0.83 2.03 -11.15
C GLU A 165 0.95 1.95 -9.61
N LEU A 166 1.91 1.18 -9.09
CA LEU A 166 2.14 1.05 -7.64
C LEU A 166 2.64 2.32 -6.95
N ARG A 167 3.31 3.22 -7.66
CA ARG A 167 3.77 4.50 -7.11
C ARG A 167 2.65 5.50 -6.88
N GLY A 168 1.47 5.29 -7.48
CA GLY A 168 0.33 6.20 -7.37
C GLY A 168 -0.40 6.15 -6.02
N PHE A 169 0.02 5.29 -5.08
CA PHE A 169 -0.68 5.05 -3.83
C PHE A 169 -0.15 5.89 -2.66
N GLN A 170 -0.92 5.92 -1.56
CA GLN A 170 -0.71 6.80 -0.40
C GLN A 170 0.71 6.74 0.17
N ASP A 171 1.18 7.90 0.67
CA ASP A 171 2.51 8.04 1.27
C ASP A 171 2.76 7.03 2.38
N GLY A 172 3.90 6.33 2.30
CA GLY A 172 4.36 5.36 3.29
C GLY A 172 3.73 3.97 3.21
N LEU A 173 2.63 3.80 2.47
CA LEU A 173 2.06 2.48 2.22
C LEU A 173 2.90 1.76 1.16
N THR A 174 3.37 0.56 1.49
CA THR A 174 4.11 -0.27 0.55
C THR A 174 3.21 -1.29 -0.10
N LEU A 175 3.16 -1.29 -1.44
CA LEU A 175 2.47 -2.29 -2.24
C LEU A 175 3.45 -3.20 -2.97
N LEU A 176 3.18 -4.49 -2.91
CA LEU A 176 3.95 -5.55 -3.56
C LEU A 176 3.00 -6.43 -4.38
N LEU A 177 3.36 -6.67 -5.63
CA LEU A 177 2.67 -7.58 -6.53
C LEU A 177 3.45 -8.89 -6.62
N GLU A 178 2.79 -9.99 -6.32
CA GLU A 178 3.35 -11.33 -6.32
C GLU A 178 2.71 -12.18 -7.43
N PHE A 179 3.56 -12.66 -8.32
CA PHE A 179 3.26 -13.55 -9.43
C PHE A 179 4.00 -14.87 -9.20
N ASP A 180 3.30 -15.86 -8.64
CA ASP A 180 3.89 -17.10 -8.14
C ASP A 180 4.99 -16.81 -7.08
N ASP A 181 6.22 -17.24 -7.29
CA ASP A 181 7.34 -17.03 -6.36
C ASP A 181 8.09 -15.69 -6.57
N LEU A 182 7.68 -14.93 -7.58
CA LEU A 182 8.31 -13.70 -8.00
C LEU A 182 7.44 -12.50 -7.65
N TYR A 183 8.07 -11.36 -7.41
CA TYR A 183 7.41 -10.15 -6.99
C TYR A 183 8.07 -8.89 -7.53
N ILE A 184 7.27 -7.83 -7.63
CA ILE A 184 7.69 -6.47 -7.92
C ILE A 184 7.00 -5.49 -6.96
N TRP A 185 7.64 -4.37 -6.69
CA TRP A 185 7.11 -3.28 -5.89
C TRP A 185 7.53 -1.95 -6.51
N ALA A 186 7.04 -0.83 -5.98
CA ALA A 186 7.32 0.50 -6.54
C ALA A 186 8.82 0.75 -6.76
N ASP A 187 9.67 0.29 -5.84
CA ASP A 187 11.10 0.64 -5.82
C ASP A 187 12.07 -0.48 -6.20
N GLY A 188 11.61 -1.73 -6.31
CA GLY A 188 12.46 -2.84 -6.74
C GLY A 188 11.68 -4.10 -7.13
N ASP A 189 12.28 -5.26 -6.89
CA ASP A 189 11.76 -6.56 -7.30
C ASP A 189 12.43 -7.74 -6.55
N SER A 190 12.08 -8.98 -6.89
CA SER A 190 12.60 -10.19 -6.23
C SER A 190 14.12 -10.38 -6.22
N ARG A 191 14.88 -9.59 -6.98
CA ARG A 191 16.34 -9.64 -6.94
C ARG A 191 16.92 -8.89 -5.74
N ASP A 192 16.10 -8.09 -5.05
CA ASP A 192 16.50 -7.42 -3.83
C ASP A 192 16.79 -8.43 -2.70
N LEU A 193 17.72 -8.09 -1.81
CA LEU A 193 18.17 -8.97 -0.71
C LEU A 193 17.03 -9.39 0.24
N ALA A 194 16.02 -8.54 0.38
CA ALA A 194 14.85 -8.79 1.21
C ALA A 194 13.64 -8.02 0.63
N PRO A 195 12.41 -8.56 0.79
CA PRO A 195 11.21 -7.84 0.43
C PRO A 195 11.01 -6.61 1.34
N PRO A 196 10.22 -5.62 0.91
CA PRO A 196 9.79 -4.52 1.76
C PRO A 196 9.22 -4.97 3.11
N SER A 197 9.47 -4.16 4.14
CA SER A 197 8.71 -4.27 5.37
C SER A 197 7.25 -3.88 5.14
N GLN A 198 6.34 -4.77 5.53
CA GLN A 198 4.88 -4.57 5.50
C GLN A 198 4.28 -5.02 6.85
N ALA A 199 5.03 -4.83 7.94
CA ALA A 199 4.73 -5.39 9.25
C ALA A 199 3.46 -4.78 9.89
N GLU A 200 3.15 -3.52 9.60
CA GLU A 200 2.02 -2.79 10.18
C GLU A 200 0.83 -2.77 9.21
N PHE A 201 -0.36 -3.04 9.75
CA PHE A 201 -1.64 -3.06 9.02
C PHE A 201 -1.63 -3.90 7.73
N PHE A 202 -0.93 -5.04 7.75
CA PHE A 202 -0.83 -5.93 6.61
C PHE A 202 -2.21 -6.35 6.06
N LYS A 203 -2.41 -6.17 4.75
CA LYS A 203 -3.56 -6.64 3.98
C LYS A 203 -3.09 -7.34 2.71
N THR A 204 -3.88 -8.31 2.27
CA THR A 204 -3.60 -9.07 1.04
C THR A 204 -4.87 -9.24 0.23
N GLY A 205 -4.74 -9.31 -1.09
CA GLY A 205 -5.84 -9.57 -2.01
C GLY A 205 -5.34 -10.25 -3.28
N LYS A 206 -6.16 -11.10 -3.88
CA LYS A 206 -5.80 -11.86 -5.09
C LYS A 206 -6.67 -11.41 -6.26
N SER A 207 -6.05 -11.14 -7.41
CA SER A 207 -6.79 -10.90 -8.66
C SER A 207 -7.46 -12.21 -9.09
N SER A 208 -8.78 -12.16 -9.24
CA SER A 208 -9.54 -13.29 -9.80
C SER A 208 -9.33 -13.46 -11.30
N LYS A 209 -8.87 -12.39 -11.99
CA LYS A 209 -8.75 -12.35 -13.44
C LYS A 209 -7.41 -12.85 -13.96
N PHE A 210 -6.32 -12.46 -13.29
CA PHE A 210 -4.96 -12.78 -13.71
C PHE A 210 -4.18 -13.62 -12.68
N GLY A 211 -4.73 -13.85 -11.49
CA GLY A 211 -4.19 -14.81 -10.52
C GLY A 211 -3.04 -14.31 -9.65
N TYR A 212 -2.54 -13.09 -9.86
CA TYR A 212 -1.51 -12.47 -9.01
C TYR A 212 -2.09 -12.03 -7.65
N THR A 213 -1.20 -11.83 -6.68
CA THR A 213 -1.53 -11.37 -5.33
C THR A 213 -0.96 -9.99 -5.08
N VAL A 214 -1.73 -9.12 -4.43
CA VAL A 214 -1.30 -7.82 -3.93
C VAL A 214 -1.14 -7.92 -2.43
N LYS A 215 0.03 -7.52 -1.92
CA LYS A 215 0.34 -7.39 -0.49
C LYS A 215 0.58 -5.93 -0.17
N ALA A 216 -0.14 -5.40 0.81
CA ALA A 216 -0.06 -4.02 1.25
C ALA A 216 0.26 -3.96 2.75
N GLY A 217 1.08 -3.02 3.15
CA GLY A 217 1.32 -2.72 4.55
C GLY A 217 2.28 -1.56 4.72
N TYR A 218 2.42 -1.10 5.95
CA TYR A 218 3.38 -0.07 6.32
C TYR A 218 4.64 -0.72 6.90
N ALA A 219 5.76 -0.04 6.75
CA ALA A 219 7.01 -0.45 7.37
C ALA A 219 6.90 -0.41 8.89
N GLU A 220 7.69 -1.26 9.55
CA GLU A 220 7.79 -1.24 11.02
C GLU A 220 8.21 0.15 11.53
N GLY A 221 7.49 0.65 12.54
CA GLY A 221 7.71 1.95 13.16
C GLY A 221 6.99 3.11 12.45
N PHE A 222 6.29 2.85 11.33
CA PHE A 222 5.60 3.90 10.59
C PHE A 222 4.53 4.59 11.44
N THR A 223 3.68 3.83 12.13
CA THR A 223 2.65 4.40 13.02
C THR A 223 3.27 5.29 14.08
N ALA A 224 4.33 4.84 14.73
CA ALA A 224 5.00 5.60 15.77
C ALA A 224 5.58 6.92 15.23
N GLN A 225 6.21 6.90 14.05
CA GLN A 225 6.74 8.08 13.40
C GLN A 225 5.63 9.07 13.03
N GLU A 226 4.56 8.59 12.44
CA GLU A 226 3.41 9.41 12.02
C GLU A 226 2.70 10.01 13.24
N THR A 227 2.52 9.23 14.31
CA THR A 227 1.99 9.72 15.59
C THR A 227 2.88 10.79 16.20
N GLN A 228 4.21 10.63 16.18
CA GLN A 228 5.13 11.65 16.70
C GLN A 228 5.04 12.96 15.91
N GLN A 229 4.85 12.87 14.60
CA GLN A 229 4.68 14.04 13.73
C GLN A 229 3.35 14.75 14.01
N ALA A 230 2.26 13.99 14.12
CA ALA A 230 0.94 14.52 14.44
C ALA A 230 0.88 15.12 15.86
N LEU A 231 1.51 14.47 16.85
CA LEU A 231 1.62 15.01 18.21
C LEU A 231 2.37 16.33 18.23
N ARG A 232 3.46 16.50 17.48
CA ARG A 232 4.18 17.78 17.39
C ARG A 232 3.29 18.93 16.92
N GLN A 233 2.32 18.66 16.05
CA GLN A 233 1.39 19.67 15.55
C GLN A 233 0.24 19.95 16.54
N ILE A 234 -0.24 18.95 17.27
CA ILE A 234 -1.45 19.05 18.11
C ILE A 234 -1.13 19.38 19.58
N LEU A 235 0.06 19.06 20.08
CA LEU A 235 0.51 19.41 21.43
C LEU A 235 0.28 20.87 21.83
N PRO A 236 0.58 21.90 21.01
CA PRO A 236 0.35 23.29 21.40
C PRO A 236 -1.14 23.61 21.61
N SER A 237 -2.05 23.09 20.77
CA SER A 237 -3.48 23.36 20.92
C SER A 237 -4.07 22.66 22.16
N LEU A 238 -3.70 21.40 22.40
CA LEU A 238 -4.10 20.66 23.60
C LEU A 238 -3.57 21.32 24.89
N SER A 239 -2.35 21.84 24.87
CA SER A 239 -1.78 22.57 26.01
C SER A 239 -2.60 23.79 26.38
N LEU A 240 -3.08 24.54 25.38
CA LEU A 240 -3.89 25.74 25.56
C LEU A 240 -5.27 25.39 26.15
N VAL A 241 -5.91 24.31 25.68
CA VAL A 241 -7.17 23.80 26.25
C VAL A 241 -6.98 23.38 27.72
N GLY A 242 -5.88 22.68 28.02
CA GLY A 242 -5.52 22.29 29.38
C GLY A 242 -5.34 23.50 30.31
N ILE A 243 -4.62 24.53 29.84
CA ILE A 243 -4.40 25.78 30.58
C ILE A 243 -5.72 26.51 30.85
N ILE A 244 -6.60 26.64 29.85
CA ILE A 244 -7.90 27.31 30.01
C ILE A 244 -8.77 26.54 31.00
N THR A 245 -8.88 25.22 30.85
CA THR A 245 -9.69 24.38 31.72
C THR A 245 -9.20 24.44 33.17
N GLY A 246 -7.89 24.32 33.37
CA GLY A 246 -7.26 24.46 34.68
C GLY A 246 -7.51 25.84 35.32
N SER A 247 -7.42 26.90 34.52
CA SER A 247 -7.67 28.28 34.98
C SER A 247 -9.12 28.47 35.47
N ILE A 248 -10.10 27.93 34.74
CA ILE A 248 -11.52 28.02 35.10
C ILE A 248 -11.80 27.28 36.41
N VAL A 249 -11.29 26.06 36.55
CA VAL A 249 -11.51 25.25 37.77
C VAL A 249 -10.82 25.89 38.98
N PHE A 250 -9.59 26.39 38.80
CA PHE A 250 -8.87 27.12 39.86
C PHE A 250 -9.66 28.35 40.32
N TRP A 251 -10.19 29.13 39.38
CA TRP A 251 -10.95 30.34 39.71
C TRP A 251 -12.28 30.02 40.42
N GLY A 252 -12.96 28.95 40.01
CA GLY A 252 -14.15 28.44 40.69
C GLY A 252 -13.87 28.00 42.13
N ALA A 253 -12.80 27.25 42.35
CA ALA A 253 -12.38 26.82 43.69
C ALA A 253 -11.95 28.01 44.57
N PHE A 254 -11.25 29.00 44.00
CA PHE A 254 -10.86 30.22 44.70
C PHE A 254 -12.07 31.03 45.16
N ARG A 255 -13.08 31.21 44.30
CA ARG A 255 -14.33 31.89 44.65
C ARG A 255 -15.10 31.19 45.77
N GLN A 256 -15.14 29.85 45.77
CA GLN A 256 -15.80 29.10 46.85
C GLN A 256 -15.07 29.25 48.20
N ARG A 257 -13.73 29.32 48.21
CA ARG A 257 -12.96 29.61 49.44
C ARG A 257 -13.24 31.01 49.98
N GLY A 258 -13.40 32.00 49.11
CA GLY A 258 -13.79 33.37 49.50
C GLY A 258 -15.20 33.47 50.12
N LYS A 259 -16.16 32.70 49.63
CA LYS A 259 -17.51 32.64 50.23
C LYS A 259 -17.53 31.93 51.60
N ARG A 260 -16.76 30.85 51.76
CA ARG A 260 -16.71 30.06 53.00
C ARG A 260 -15.99 30.77 54.16
N GLY A 261 -15.08 31.70 53.85
CA GLY A 261 -14.46 32.59 54.84
C GLY A 261 -15.39 33.68 55.35
N ARG A 262 -16.42 34.08 54.57
CA ARG A 262 -17.37 35.14 54.96
C ARG A 262 -18.46 34.62 55.91
N THR A 263 -18.92 33.39 55.72
CA THR A 263 -19.88 32.71 56.61
C THR A 263 -19.32 32.32 57.98
N ALA A 264 -18.01 32.42 58.21
CA ALA A 264 -17.38 32.15 59.50
C ALA A 264 -17.16 33.44 60.34
N VAL A 265 -17.50 34.61 59.80
CA VAL A 265 -17.37 35.92 60.49
C VAL A 265 -18.75 36.45 60.95
N GLU A 266 -19.84 35.82 60.55
CA GLU A 266 -21.22 36.16 60.95
C GLU A 266 -21.87 35.12 61.89
N GLY A 267 -21.06 34.32 62.59
CA GLY A 267 -21.53 33.35 63.60
C GLY A 267 -21.07 33.71 65.00
#